data_AF-A0A525KCJ3-F1
#
_entry.id   AF-A0A525KCJ3-F1
#
_cell.length_a   1.000
_cell.length_b   1.000
_cell.length_c   1.000
_cell.angle_alpha   90.00
_cell.angle_beta   90.00
_cell.angle_gamma   90.00
#
_symmetry.space_group_name_H-M   'P 1'
#
loop_
_entity.id
_entity.type
_entity.pdbx_description
1 polymer ?
#
loop_
_entity_poly.entity_id
_entity_poly.type
_entity_poly.pdbx_seq_one_letter_code
_entity_poly.pdbx_strand_id
1 'polypeptide(L)'
;MKKPLRIFISSPGDVVPERRRAALTIEKLAKDYSRFFEIKPYLWETETMLASGTFQDAIVTPGDMDILVLILWSRLGTPLPERTQLQVYRGIDGRVPVTGTEWEFETALSAYRLNGAPDLLAYKKGAPPRAEYRSQADLEGLREQLRKLESFWSRHFVDRGEFRAAFSEFDDLDGFEAKLEIDLRRLIERRIATFQTAQHGAIPLTWTKGSPFRGLATYRFEHAPIFFGRSEATKVAVEHLVENAEAGLPFLLVLGASGAGKSSLVQAGILPALGAHGVVPGVAAWRRAVIRPAGHPGGPFMALASGICEDSALPELANGQDVGALARHLEAAIADASFPIVAALTAREHAARQKDDLLPFEEIRLIVVVDQLEELFTLSEMTPDRRSSFIACLKGLMSSRRVFVIATMRSDYWHRAAEIP
;
A
#
# COMPACT_ATOMS: atom_id res chain seq x y z
N MET A 1 23.93 7.78 9.97
CA MET A 1 22.54 7.28 9.85
C MET A 1 21.74 8.37 9.15
N LYS A 2 20.90 8.06 8.15
CA LYS A 2 20.12 9.11 7.44
C LYS A 2 19.11 9.70 8.42
N LYS A 3 18.86 11.01 8.33
CA LYS A 3 17.83 11.63 9.14
C LYS A 3 16.46 11.13 8.65
N PRO A 4 15.59 10.58 9.53
CA PRO A 4 14.23 10.22 9.13
C PRO A 4 13.46 11.50 8.80
N LEU A 5 12.61 11.44 7.76
CA LEU A 5 11.61 12.44 7.45
C LEU A 5 10.24 11.77 7.54
N ARG A 6 9.50 12.09 8.59
CA ARG A 6 8.24 11.42 8.92
C ARG A 6 7.06 12.25 8.41
N ILE A 7 6.27 11.65 7.52
CA ILE A 7 5.13 12.30 6.87
C ILE A 7 3.85 11.63 7.34
N PHE A 8 2.99 12.35 8.05
CA PHE A 8 1.73 11.84 8.55
C PHE A 8 0.59 12.14 7.59
N ILE A 9 -0.23 11.14 7.24
CA ILE A 9 -1.40 11.30 6.37
C ILE A 9 -2.66 11.22 7.23
N SER A 10 -3.31 12.36 7.42
CA SER A 10 -4.61 12.49 8.09
C SER A 10 -5.72 12.55 7.05
N SER A 11 -6.69 11.63 7.12
CA SER A 11 -7.80 11.62 6.16
C SER A 11 -9.00 10.81 6.67
N PRO A 12 -10.24 11.22 6.36
CA PRO A 12 -11.42 10.41 6.57
C PRO A 12 -11.49 9.23 5.59
N GLY A 13 -12.35 8.24 5.89
CA GLY A 13 -12.44 7.00 5.10
C GLY A 13 -13.11 7.12 3.72
N ASP A 14 -13.55 8.30 3.28
CA ASP A 14 -14.13 8.53 1.95
C ASP A 14 -13.10 8.95 0.88
N VAL A 15 -11.82 9.12 1.27
CA VAL A 15 -10.72 9.49 0.36
C VAL A 15 -9.62 8.41 0.29
N VAL A 16 -10.03 7.13 0.36
CA VAL A 16 -9.12 5.98 0.26
C VAL A 16 -8.26 6.01 -1.01
N PRO A 17 -8.80 6.33 -2.21
CA PRO A 17 -7.98 6.42 -3.41
C PRO A 17 -6.90 7.52 -3.32
N GLU A 18 -7.24 8.70 -2.79
CA GLU A 18 -6.29 9.80 -2.59
C GLU A 18 -5.22 9.44 -1.55
N ARG A 19 -5.60 8.75 -0.48
CA ARG A 19 -4.67 8.24 0.53
C ARG A 19 -3.67 7.26 -0.06
N ARG A 20 -4.14 6.30 -0.87
CA ARG A 20 -3.28 5.36 -1.61
C ARG A 20 -2.33 6.11 -2.54
N ARG A 21 -2.85 7.10 -3.27
CA ARG A 21 -2.07 7.96 -4.16
C ARG A 21 -0.98 8.71 -3.39
N ALA A 22 -1.30 9.28 -2.24
CA ALA A 22 -0.35 9.96 -1.38
C ALA A 22 0.78 9.03 -0.90
N ALA A 23 0.45 7.80 -0.48
CA ALA A 23 1.46 6.82 -0.08
C ALA A 23 2.43 6.47 -1.24
N LEU A 24 1.90 6.27 -2.45
CA LEU A 24 2.71 6.00 -3.64
C LEU A 24 3.59 7.19 -4.04
N THR A 25 3.07 8.43 -3.93
CA THR A 25 3.85 9.65 -4.16
C THR A 25 4.98 9.80 -3.14
N ILE A 26 4.71 9.53 -1.86
CA ILE A 26 5.73 9.58 -0.81
C ILE A 26 6.80 8.52 -1.06
N GLU A 27 6.44 7.30 -1.45
CA GLU A 27 7.38 6.23 -1.78
C GLU A 27 8.27 6.59 -2.98
N LYS A 28 7.69 7.22 -4.02
CA LYS A 28 8.47 7.77 -5.15
C LYS A 28 9.50 8.79 -4.66
N LEU A 29 9.07 9.76 -3.85
CA LEU A 29 9.95 10.78 -3.31
C LEU A 29 11.00 10.19 -2.34
N ALA A 30 10.65 9.14 -1.59
CA ALA A 30 11.57 8.40 -0.74
C ALA A 30 12.73 7.81 -1.55
N LYS A 31 12.46 7.31 -2.76
CA LYS A 31 13.49 6.83 -3.69
C LYS A 31 14.33 7.97 -4.24
N ASP A 32 13.68 9.01 -4.78
CA ASP A 32 14.34 10.16 -5.40
C ASP A 32 15.27 10.91 -4.43
N TYR A 33 14.84 11.03 -3.17
CA TYR A 33 15.57 11.70 -2.09
C TYR A 33 16.24 10.76 -1.11
N SER A 34 16.32 9.46 -1.44
CA SER A 34 16.95 8.44 -0.59
C SER A 34 18.38 8.79 -0.21
N ARG A 35 19.07 9.62 -1.01
CA ARG A 35 20.40 10.14 -0.70
C ARG A 35 20.44 11.03 0.56
N PHE A 36 19.37 11.74 0.87
CA PHE A 36 19.33 12.76 1.92
C PHE A 36 18.54 12.30 3.15
N PHE A 37 17.37 11.69 2.94
CA PHE A 37 16.45 11.31 4.00
C PHE A 37 16.04 9.84 3.88
N GLU A 38 15.66 9.28 5.02
CA GLU A 38 14.80 8.09 5.06
C GLU A 38 13.36 8.59 5.23
N ILE A 39 12.61 8.64 4.13
CA ILE A 39 11.23 9.17 4.14
C ILE A 39 10.27 8.02 4.40
N LYS A 40 9.36 8.18 5.38
CA LYS A 40 8.35 7.18 5.72
C LYS A 40 6.96 7.83 5.85
N PRO A 41 5.91 7.27 5.19
CA PRO A 41 4.54 7.64 5.48
C PRO A 41 4.06 7.00 6.79
N TYR A 42 3.27 7.75 7.56
CA TYR A 42 2.59 7.30 8.78
C TYR A 42 1.08 7.49 8.62
N LEU A 43 0.30 6.46 8.95
CA LEU A 43 -1.16 6.47 8.90
C LEU A 43 -1.74 5.88 10.19
N TRP A 44 -2.66 6.61 10.81
CA TRP A 44 -3.18 6.30 12.15
C TRP A 44 -4.13 5.09 12.20
N GLU A 45 -4.84 4.79 11.10
CA GLU A 45 -5.73 3.61 11.00
C GLU A 45 -4.95 2.28 11.08
N THR A 46 -3.64 2.30 10.82
CA THR A 46 -2.73 1.17 10.96
C THR A 46 -2.02 1.10 12.30
N GLU A 47 -2.19 2.09 13.20
CA GLU A 47 -1.45 2.10 14.47
C GLU A 47 -2.35 2.12 15.73
N THR A 48 -3.61 2.57 15.68
CA THR A 48 -4.44 2.56 16.89
C THR A 48 -5.95 2.58 16.64
N MET A 49 -6.58 1.40 16.77
CA MET A 49 -7.84 1.24 17.53
C MET A 49 -7.86 -0.16 18.15
N LEU A 50 -7.35 -0.28 19.39
CA LEU A 50 -7.58 -1.47 20.20
C LEU A 50 -8.17 -1.10 21.56
N ALA A 51 -9.40 -1.52 21.77
CA ALA A 51 -9.96 -1.75 23.08
C ALA A 51 -9.43 -3.07 23.64
N SER A 52 -8.11 -3.20 23.83
CA SER A 52 -7.51 -4.21 24.72
C SER A 52 -5.99 -4.07 24.74
N GLY A 53 -5.46 -3.70 25.91
CA GLY A 53 -4.30 -4.30 26.55
C GLY A 53 -2.99 -4.37 25.77
N THR A 54 -2.07 -3.49 26.17
CA THR A 54 -0.60 -3.61 26.14
C THR A 54 0.09 -3.66 24.78
N PHE A 55 0.47 -2.45 24.34
CA PHE A 55 1.72 -2.22 23.62
C PHE A 55 2.42 -1.00 24.22
N GLN A 56 3.66 -1.21 24.67
CA GLN A 56 4.57 -0.16 25.13
C GLN A 56 5.50 0.21 23.97
N ASP A 57 5.00 1.01 23.04
CA ASP A 57 5.83 1.89 22.22
C ASP A 57 5.04 3.19 22.04
N ALA A 58 5.73 4.32 22.18
CA ALA A 58 5.13 5.64 22.23
C ALA A 58 4.20 5.85 21.02
N ILE A 59 2.91 6.14 21.27
CA ILE A 59 1.98 6.61 20.23
C ILE A 59 2.65 7.83 19.59
N VAL A 60 3.13 7.67 18.35
CA VAL A 60 3.82 8.77 17.68
C VAL A 60 2.76 9.83 17.39
N THR A 61 2.87 10.97 18.06
CA THR A 61 1.82 11.98 17.94
C THR A 61 1.94 12.69 16.59
N PRO A 62 0.82 13.10 15.96
CA PRO A 62 0.87 13.93 14.75
C PRO A 62 1.69 15.21 14.93
N GLY A 63 1.81 15.72 16.16
CA GLY A 63 2.63 16.87 16.50
C GLY A 63 4.14 16.62 16.49
N ASP A 64 4.58 15.37 16.60
CA ASP A 64 6.00 15.01 16.56
C ASP A 64 6.51 14.78 15.12
N MET A 65 5.66 14.93 14.11
CA MET A 65 5.98 14.66 12.70
C MET A 65 6.81 15.77 12.06
N ASP A 66 7.40 15.50 10.90
CA ASP A 66 8.08 16.54 10.12
C ASP A 66 7.09 17.26 9.19
N ILE A 67 6.15 16.53 8.62
CA ILE A 67 5.11 17.02 7.70
C ILE A 67 3.80 16.31 8.03
N LEU A 68 2.68 17.05 8.04
CA LEU A 68 1.33 16.49 8.06
C LEU A 68 0.61 16.83 6.74
N VAL A 69 -0.01 15.82 6.14
CA VAL A 69 -0.85 15.91 4.95
C VAL A 69 -2.29 15.60 5.35
N LEU A 70 -3.15 16.62 5.34
CA LEU A 70 -4.59 16.50 5.54
C LEU A 70 -5.30 16.38 4.20
N ILE A 71 -6.13 15.35 4.02
CA ILE A 71 -6.94 15.15 2.81
C ILE A 71 -8.41 15.11 3.21
N LEU A 72 -9.27 15.92 2.59
CA LEU A 72 -10.69 16.05 2.92
C LEU A 72 -11.57 16.01 1.67
N TRP A 73 -12.80 15.50 1.81
CA TRP A 73 -13.79 15.51 0.72
C TRP A 73 -15.21 15.80 1.20
N SER A 74 -15.94 14.78 1.67
CA SER A 74 -17.38 14.88 1.94
C SER A 74 -17.76 14.62 3.40
N ARG A 75 -16.80 14.17 4.20
CA ARG A 75 -17.01 13.83 5.61
C ARG A 75 -15.80 14.15 6.47
N LEU A 76 -15.97 14.08 7.78
CA LEU A 76 -14.91 14.35 8.76
C LEU A 76 -14.59 13.13 9.65
N GLY A 77 -15.44 12.10 9.60
CA GLY A 77 -15.24 10.84 10.32
C GLY A 77 -16.22 10.63 11.47
N THR A 78 -16.01 9.54 12.21
CA THR A 78 -16.77 9.19 13.40
C THR A 78 -16.19 9.90 14.63
N PRO A 79 -17.05 10.32 15.59
CA PRO A 79 -16.57 10.87 16.85
C PRO A 79 -15.75 9.84 17.63
N LEU A 80 -14.63 10.27 18.20
CA LEU A 80 -13.80 9.50 19.11
C LEU A 80 -14.35 9.59 20.55
N PRO A 81 -14.06 8.61 21.41
CA PRO A 81 -14.32 8.73 22.84
C PRO A 81 -13.53 9.90 23.42
N GLU A 82 -14.05 10.59 24.43
CA GLU A 82 -13.38 11.72 25.08
C GLU A 82 -12.01 11.34 25.67
N ARG A 83 -11.87 10.10 26.15
CA ARG A 83 -10.64 9.58 26.75
C ARG A 83 -10.56 8.06 26.64
N THR A 84 -9.36 7.55 26.41
CA THR A 84 -8.96 6.14 26.58
C THR A 84 -8.00 6.01 27.76
N GLN A 85 -7.52 4.79 28.03
CA GLN A 85 -6.49 4.58 29.05
C GLN A 85 -5.16 5.29 28.72
N LEU A 86 -4.90 5.56 27.43
CA LEU A 86 -3.64 6.10 26.94
C LEU A 86 -3.72 7.57 26.51
N GLN A 87 -4.92 8.05 26.13
CA GLN A 87 -5.03 9.33 25.43
C GLN A 87 -6.33 10.06 25.71
N VAL A 88 -6.28 11.39 25.67
CA VAL A 88 -7.44 12.27 25.77
C VAL A 88 -7.69 12.90 24.41
N TYR A 89 -8.92 12.79 23.91
CA TYR A 89 -9.33 13.32 22.60
C TYR A 89 -10.20 14.55 22.81
N ARG A 90 -9.58 15.72 22.68
CA ARG A 90 -10.25 17.02 22.75
C ARG A 90 -9.74 17.90 21.62
N GLY A 91 -10.61 18.80 21.16
CA GLY A 91 -10.18 19.82 20.21
C GLY A 91 -9.29 20.88 20.88
N ILE A 92 -8.62 21.69 20.06
CA ILE A 92 -7.78 22.80 20.51
C ILE A 92 -8.55 23.84 21.35
N ASP A 93 -9.87 23.91 21.16
CA ASP A 93 -10.85 24.74 21.88
C ASP A 93 -11.51 24.00 23.06
N GLY A 94 -11.05 22.79 23.40
CA GLY A 94 -11.57 21.97 24.49
C GLY A 94 -12.83 21.17 24.16
N ARG A 95 -13.35 21.26 22.92
CA ARG A 95 -14.59 20.59 22.52
C ARG A 95 -14.50 19.07 22.58
N VAL A 96 -15.65 18.44 22.84
CA VAL A 96 -15.88 16.99 22.78
C VAL A 96 -17.30 16.68 22.29
N PRO A 97 -17.51 15.58 21.54
CA PRO A 97 -16.48 14.71 20.97
C PRO A 97 -15.85 15.34 19.72
N VAL A 98 -14.64 14.91 19.37
CA VAL A 98 -13.94 15.24 18.11
C VAL A 98 -13.79 14.00 17.24
N THR A 99 -13.66 14.13 15.92
CA THR A 99 -13.26 12.99 15.08
C THR A 99 -11.75 12.74 15.13
N GLY A 100 -11.30 11.59 14.61
CA GLY A 100 -9.87 11.29 14.46
C GLY A 100 -9.14 12.31 13.60
N THR A 101 -9.67 12.59 12.40
CA THR A 101 -9.11 13.60 11.50
C THR A 101 -9.02 14.99 12.15
N GLU A 102 -10.03 15.40 12.93
CA GLU A 102 -9.99 16.66 13.68
C GLU A 102 -8.87 16.67 14.71
N TRP A 103 -8.81 15.63 15.54
CA TRP A 103 -7.85 15.54 16.61
C TRP A 103 -6.41 15.49 16.09
N GLU A 104 -6.16 14.73 15.02
CA GLU A 104 -4.85 14.61 14.38
C GLU A 104 -4.36 15.96 13.86
N PHE A 105 -5.20 16.65 13.08
CA PHE A 105 -4.85 17.95 12.52
C PHE A 105 -4.63 19.02 13.61
N GLU A 106 -5.50 19.07 14.62
CA GLU A 106 -5.39 20.08 15.67
C GLU A 106 -4.21 19.86 16.62
N THR A 107 -3.85 18.60 16.85
CA THR A 107 -2.62 18.26 17.59
C THR A 107 -1.39 18.76 16.83
N ALA A 108 -1.33 18.50 15.52
CA ALA A 108 -0.24 19.00 14.68
C ALA A 108 -0.23 20.53 14.55
N LEU A 109 -1.39 21.16 14.43
CA LEU A 109 -1.53 22.63 14.38
C LEU A 109 -1.05 23.28 15.68
N SER A 110 -1.39 22.68 16.82
CA SER A 110 -0.92 23.14 18.13
C SER A 110 0.60 23.05 18.23
N ALA A 111 1.18 21.92 17.83
CA ALA A 111 2.63 21.74 17.78
C ALA A 111 3.31 22.74 16.83
N TYR A 112 2.73 22.99 15.65
CA TYR A 112 3.25 23.97 14.69
C TYR A 112 3.24 25.38 15.27
N ARG A 113 2.18 25.79 15.97
CA ARG A 113 2.10 27.11 16.61
C ARG A 113 3.16 27.30 17.71
N LEU A 114 3.51 26.23 18.41
CA LEU A 114 4.49 26.27 19.50
C LEU A 114 5.93 26.17 18.97
N ASN A 115 6.17 25.28 18.01
CA ASN A 115 7.51 24.81 17.64
C ASN A 115 7.88 25.08 16.17
N GLY A 116 6.96 25.55 15.34
CA GLY A 116 7.15 25.73 13.91
C GLY A 116 7.17 24.43 13.09
N ALA A 117 6.79 23.30 13.68
CA ALA A 117 6.70 21.98 13.03
C ALA A 117 5.52 21.17 13.63
N PRO A 118 4.89 20.25 12.88
CA PRO A 118 5.18 19.86 11.48
C PRO A 118 4.77 20.93 10.45
N ASP A 119 5.35 20.87 9.25
CA ASP A 119 4.78 21.59 8.10
C ASP A 119 3.38 21.03 7.79
N LEU A 120 2.37 21.91 7.66
CA LEU A 120 0.98 21.50 7.45
C LEU A 120 0.58 21.70 5.99
N LEU A 121 0.21 20.62 5.31
CA LEU A 121 -0.40 20.62 3.99
C LEU A 121 -1.86 20.18 4.11
N ALA A 122 -2.78 20.89 3.47
CA ALA A 122 -4.20 20.56 3.46
C ALA A 122 -4.76 20.55 2.04
N TYR A 123 -5.48 19.49 1.71
CA TYR A 123 -6.08 19.26 0.41
C TYR A 123 -7.58 19.00 0.56
N LYS A 124 -8.39 19.68 -0.25
CA LYS A 124 -9.84 19.46 -0.29
C LYS A 124 -10.30 19.11 -1.69
N LYS A 125 -11.03 17.99 -1.80
CA LYS A 125 -11.64 17.57 -3.06
C LYS A 125 -12.87 18.42 -3.37
N GLY A 126 -12.87 19.05 -4.54
CA GLY A 126 -13.95 19.91 -5.05
C GLY A 126 -15.06 19.13 -5.78
N ALA A 127 -14.75 17.92 -6.26
CA ALA A 127 -15.74 17.07 -6.92
C ALA A 127 -16.94 16.77 -6.01
N PRO A 128 -18.18 16.70 -6.55
CA PRO A 128 -19.35 16.42 -5.74
C PRO A 128 -19.25 15.04 -5.07
N PRO A 129 -19.72 14.88 -3.81
CA PRO A 129 -19.73 13.60 -3.11
C PRO A 129 -20.45 12.52 -3.93
N ARG A 130 -19.78 11.38 -4.16
CA ARG A 130 -20.46 10.18 -4.68
C ARG A 130 -21.03 9.44 -3.48
N ALA A 131 -22.35 9.38 -3.38
CA ALA A 131 -22.99 8.60 -2.34
C ALA A 131 -24.09 7.73 -2.95
N GLU A 132 -23.97 6.42 -2.70
CA GLU A 132 -25.05 5.47 -2.87
C GLU A 132 -25.96 5.57 -1.65
N TYR A 133 -27.00 6.39 -1.72
CA TYR A 133 -28.00 6.43 -0.65
C TYR A 133 -29.04 5.33 -0.89
N ARG A 134 -29.21 4.44 0.08
CA ARG A 134 -30.19 3.34 0.03
C ARG A 134 -31.38 3.58 0.96
N SER A 135 -31.26 4.56 1.86
CA SER A 135 -32.26 4.92 2.85
C SER A 135 -32.25 6.42 3.18
N GLN A 136 -33.32 6.89 3.81
CA GLN A 136 -33.39 8.25 4.37
C GLN A 136 -32.34 8.48 5.47
N ALA A 137 -32.00 7.45 6.25
CA ALA A 137 -30.96 7.51 7.26
C ALA A 137 -29.57 7.78 6.65
N ASP A 138 -29.28 7.24 5.47
CA ASP A 138 -28.01 7.51 4.76
C ASP A 138 -27.89 8.99 4.34
N LEU A 139 -29.01 9.58 3.88
CA LEU A 139 -29.07 10.99 3.51
C LEU A 139 -28.88 11.90 4.72
N GLU A 140 -29.52 11.59 5.84
CA GLU A 140 -29.38 12.32 7.09
C GLU A 140 -27.94 12.22 7.63
N GLY A 141 -27.35 11.02 7.59
CA GLY A 141 -25.97 10.78 7.97
C GLY A 141 -24.97 11.57 7.12
N LEU A 142 -25.16 11.64 5.80
CA LEU A 142 -24.28 12.45 4.96
C LEU A 142 -24.42 13.94 5.26
N ARG A 143 -25.64 14.46 5.40
CA ARG A 143 -25.88 15.87 5.75
C ARG A 143 -25.16 16.25 7.05
N GLU A 144 -25.21 15.38 8.04
CA GLU A 144 -24.51 15.61 9.31
C GLU A 144 -22.98 15.61 9.13
N GLN A 145 -22.43 14.70 8.32
CA GLN A 145 -20.99 14.68 8.02
C GLN A 145 -20.52 15.92 7.25
N LEU A 146 -21.31 16.39 6.27
CA LEU A 146 -21.03 17.63 5.54
C LEU A 146 -21.04 18.84 6.49
N ARG A 147 -22.04 18.94 7.37
CA ARG A 147 -22.11 20.01 8.38
C ARG A 147 -20.87 20.01 9.29
N LYS A 148 -20.43 18.84 9.76
CA LYS A 148 -19.21 18.72 10.57
C LYS A 148 -17.97 19.17 9.80
N LEU A 149 -17.83 18.71 8.56
CA LEU A 149 -16.73 19.09 7.68
C LEU A 149 -16.70 20.61 7.44
N GLU A 150 -17.84 21.23 7.13
CA GLU A 150 -17.95 22.68 6.94
C GLU A 150 -17.61 23.46 8.21
N SER A 151 -18.06 22.98 9.37
CA SER A 151 -17.73 23.58 10.67
C SER A 151 -16.24 23.50 10.96
N PHE A 152 -15.60 22.36 10.73
CA PHE A 152 -14.14 22.21 10.82
C PHE A 152 -13.42 23.12 9.83
N TRP A 153 -13.86 23.13 8.57
CA TRP A 153 -13.27 23.94 7.51
C TRP A 153 -13.33 25.44 7.84
N SER A 154 -14.48 25.90 8.33
CA SER A 154 -14.69 27.30 8.71
C SER A 154 -13.80 27.74 9.88
N ARG A 155 -13.46 26.82 10.80
CA ARG A 155 -12.61 27.14 11.96
C ARG A 155 -11.14 27.28 11.61
N HIS A 156 -10.65 26.51 10.64
CA HIS A 156 -9.21 26.39 10.38
C HIS A 156 -8.74 27.00 9.06
N PHE A 157 -9.63 27.11 8.07
CA PHE A 157 -9.27 27.50 6.71
C PHE A 157 -10.03 28.75 6.20
N VAL A 158 -11.07 29.19 6.91
CA VAL A 158 -11.84 30.41 6.57
C VAL A 158 -11.47 31.55 7.52
N ASP A 159 -11.26 32.73 6.95
CA ASP A 159 -10.69 33.91 7.61
C ASP A 159 -11.47 34.37 8.85
N ARG A 160 -10.78 34.40 10.00
CA ARG A 160 -11.19 35.08 11.24
C ARG A 160 -10.03 35.88 11.86
N GLY A 161 -9.08 36.35 11.04
CA GLY A 161 -8.11 37.37 11.45
C GLY A 161 -6.80 36.92 12.13
N GLU A 162 -6.53 35.63 12.40
CA GLU A 162 -5.30 35.24 13.12
C GLU A 162 -4.45 34.08 12.56
N PHE A 163 -4.87 33.32 11.54
CA PHE A 163 -3.96 32.38 10.87
C PHE A 163 -4.50 31.92 9.50
N ARG A 164 -3.62 31.82 8.50
CA ARG A 164 -3.91 31.28 7.15
C ARG A 164 -3.26 29.89 7.06
N ALA A 165 -4.00 28.82 7.34
CA ALA A 165 -3.57 27.51 6.85
C ALA A 165 -3.82 27.51 5.32
N ALA A 166 -2.77 27.57 4.52
CA ALA A 166 -2.90 27.45 3.07
C ALA A 166 -3.43 26.04 2.75
N PHE A 167 -4.49 25.97 1.95
CA PHE A 167 -5.02 24.72 1.43
C PHE A 167 -5.00 24.72 -0.10
N SER A 168 -5.02 23.54 -0.68
CA SER A 168 -5.13 23.31 -2.12
C SER A 168 -6.40 22.55 -2.45
N GLU A 169 -7.07 22.93 -3.53
CA GLU A 169 -8.23 22.20 -4.06
C GLU A 169 -7.83 21.29 -5.23
N PHE A 170 -8.56 20.20 -5.40
CA PHE A 170 -8.39 19.25 -6.50
C PHE A 170 -9.71 18.58 -6.87
N ASP A 171 -9.84 18.14 -8.11
CA ASP A 171 -11.07 17.50 -8.60
C ASP A 171 -10.91 15.99 -8.82
N ASP A 172 -9.71 15.56 -9.19
CA ASP A 172 -9.37 14.17 -9.50
C ASP A 172 -8.03 13.74 -8.87
N LEU A 173 -7.71 12.45 -9.02
CA LEU A 173 -6.53 11.84 -8.40
C LEU A 173 -5.21 12.35 -8.99
N ASP A 174 -5.16 12.61 -10.29
CA ASP A 174 -3.95 13.09 -10.96
C ASP A 174 -3.66 14.54 -10.58
N GLY A 175 -4.71 15.37 -10.50
CA GLY A 175 -4.65 16.74 -10.02
C GLY A 175 -4.32 16.85 -8.52
N PHE A 176 -4.67 15.85 -7.72
CA PHE A 176 -4.22 15.73 -6.33
C PHE A 176 -2.74 15.35 -6.25
N GLU A 177 -2.33 14.28 -6.94
CA GLU A 177 -0.94 13.80 -6.96
C GLU A 177 0.03 14.89 -7.38
N ALA A 178 -0.27 15.59 -8.48
CA ALA A 178 0.61 16.63 -9.01
C ALA A 178 0.85 17.74 -7.98
N LYS A 179 -0.19 18.16 -7.25
CA LYS A 179 -0.06 19.18 -6.20
C LYS A 179 0.74 18.66 -5.01
N LEU A 180 0.39 17.48 -4.51
CA LEU A 180 1.08 16.85 -3.39
C LEU A 180 2.57 16.65 -3.68
N GLU A 181 2.92 16.15 -4.87
CA GLU A 181 4.30 15.95 -5.29
C GLU A 181 5.08 17.27 -5.30
N ILE A 182 4.51 18.33 -5.90
CA ILE A 182 5.14 19.65 -5.96
C ILE A 182 5.38 20.20 -4.55
N ASP A 183 4.38 20.14 -3.68
CA ASP A 183 4.46 20.68 -2.32
C ASP A 183 5.46 19.92 -1.46
N LEU A 184 5.40 18.58 -1.47
CA LEU A 184 6.36 17.74 -0.76
C LEU A 184 7.79 17.95 -1.27
N ARG A 185 7.98 18.06 -2.60
CA ARG A 185 9.29 18.33 -3.19
C ARG A 185 9.89 19.63 -2.67
N ARG A 186 9.10 20.71 -2.67
CA ARG A 186 9.53 22.02 -2.14
C ARG A 186 9.91 21.94 -0.67
N LEU A 187 9.11 21.25 0.16
CA LEU A 187 9.41 21.08 1.59
C LEU A 187 10.70 20.27 1.82
N ILE A 188 10.88 19.18 1.07
CA ILE A 188 12.08 18.34 1.14
C ILE A 188 13.32 19.14 0.71
N GLU A 189 13.27 19.82 -0.43
CA GLU A 189 14.38 20.63 -0.95
C GLU A 189 14.76 21.77 0.01
N ARG A 190 13.76 22.46 0.59
CA ARG A 190 14.00 23.48 1.62
C ARG A 190 14.76 22.88 2.80
N ARG A 191 14.39 21.68 3.24
CA ARG A 191 15.09 20.96 4.33
C ARG A 191 16.50 20.53 3.94
N ILE A 192 16.73 20.10 2.69
CA ILE A 192 18.06 19.79 2.17
C ILE A 192 18.95 21.04 2.21
N ALA A 193 18.45 22.19 1.77
CA ALA A 193 19.20 23.44 1.77
C ALA A 193 19.66 23.83 3.19
N THR A 194 18.77 23.72 4.18
CA THR A 194 19.09 23.93 5.60
C THR A 194 20.08 22.88 6.14
N PHE A 195 19.98 21.63 5.68
CA PHE A 195 20.85 20.53 6.12
C PHE A 195 22.28 20.65 5.57
N GLN A 196 22.42 21.01 4.28
CA GLN A 196 23.72 21.16 3.62
C GLN A 196 24.51 22.37 4.13
N THR A 197 23.84 23.43 4.58
CA THR A 197 24.50 24.56 5.26
C THR A 197 25.06 24.18 6.63
N ALA A 198 24.51 23.13 7.27
CA ALA A 198 24.90 22.69 8.62
C ALA A 198 25.96 21.56 8.65
N GLN A 199 26.21 20.83 7.56
CA GLN A 199 27.22 19.76 7.50
C GLN A 199 28.00 19.72 6.17
N HIS A 200 29.31 19.98 6.24
CA HIS A 200 30.29 19.66 5.19
C HIS A 200 30.75 18.19 5.27
N GLY A 201 29.83 17.25 5.04
CA GLY A 201 30.12 15.81 5.10
C GLY A 201 29.88 15.12 3.75
N ALA A 202 30.80 14.24 3.34
CA ALA A 202 30.60 13.39 2.17
C ALA A 202 29.37 12.49 2.39
N ILE A 203 28.41 12.56 1.48
CA ILE A 203 27.15 11.81 1.58
C ILE A 203 27.40 10.35 1.16
N PRO A 204 27.12 9.35 2.02
CA PRO A 204 27.39 7.95 1.71
C PRO A 204 26.50 7.43 0.58
N LEU A 205 27.08 6.59 -0.28
CA LEU A 205 26.36 5.91 -1.37
C LEU A 205 25.29 4.97 -0.82
N THR A 206 24.10 5.01 -1.42
CA THR A 206 22.94 4.18 -1.01
C THR A 206 22.99 2.76 -1.58
N TRP A 207 23.76 2.53 -2.64
CA TRP A 207 23.98 1.23 -3.25
C TRP A 207 25.47 0.94 -3.38
N THR A 208 25.94 -0.11 -2.74
CA THR A 208 27.35 -0.53 -2.73
C THR A 208 27.55 -1.93 -3.34
N LYS A 209 26.47 -2.61 -3.74
CA LYS A 209 26.49 -4.01 -4.20
C LYS A 209 26.46 -4.12 -5.72
N GLY A 210 27.61 -4.00 -6.36
CA GLY A 210 27.76 -4.20 -7.80
C GLY A 210 27.14 -3.09 -8.67
N SER A 211 27.14 -3.30 -9.98
CA SER A 211 26.64 -2.32 -10.95
C SER A 211 25.13 -2.10 -10.80
N PRO A 212 24.64 -0.83 -10.77
CA PRO A 212 23.21 -0.54 -10.82
C PRO A 212 22.59 -0.95 -12.16
N PHE A 213 23.38 -0.99 -13.23
CA PHE A 213 22.94 -1.45 -14.55
C PHE A 213 23.08 -2.96 -14.67
N ARG A 214 21.94 -3.66 -14.75
CA ARG A 214 21.87 -5.13 -14.77
C ARG A 214 21.81 -5.76 -16.18
N GLY A 215 21.95 -4.97 -17.25
CA GLY A 215 21.85 -5.45 -18.62
C GLY A 215 20.50 -6.14 -18.89
N LEU A 216 20.53 -7.37 -19.41
CA LEU A 216 19.33 -8.18 -19.68
C LEU A 216 18.78 -8.90 -18.43
N ALA A 217 19.50 -8.87 -17.30
CA ALA A 217 19.03 -9.51 -16.09
C ALA A 217 17.85 -8.73 -15.48
N THR A 218 16.87 -9.48 -15.00
CA THR A 218 15.69 -8.90 -14.33
C THR A 218 16.10 -8.15 -13.07
N TYR A 219 15.50 -6.97 -12.86
CA TYR A 219 15.50 -6.32 -11.57
C TYR A 219 14.50 -7.05 -10.66
N ARG A 220 15.02 -7.66 -9.60
CA ARG A 220 14.24 -8.34 -8.56
C ARG A 220 13.85 -7.39 -7.42
N PHE A 221 13.07 -7.87 -6.46
CA PHE A 221 12.60 -7.11 -5.31
C PHE A 221 13.72 -6.36 -4.56
N GLU A 222 14.87 -7.00 -4.33
CA GLU A 222 16.02 -6.38 -3.66
C GLU A 222 16.67 -5.23 -4.44
N HIS A 223 16.34 -5.08 -5.73
CA HIS A 223 16.84 -4.01 -6.59
C HIS A 223 15.88 -2.81 -6.69
N ALA A 224 14.78 -2.81 -5.95
CA ALA A 224 13.84 -1.68 -5.91
C ALA A 224 14.51 -0.30 -5.67
N PRO A 225 15.56 -0.17 -4.82
CA PRO A 225 16.22 1.11 -4.59
C PRO A 225 16.95 1.70 -5.80
N ILE A 226 17.23 0.87 -6.82
CA ILE A 226 17.92 1.26 -8.06
C ILE A 226 17.02 1.12 -9.30
N PHE A 227 15.72 0.87 -9.12
CA PHE A 227 14.76 0.71 -10.20
C PHE A 227 14.00 2.02 -10.47
N PHE A 228 14.38 2.72 -11.52
CA PHE A 228 13.85 4.05 -11.90
C PHE A 228 13.20 4.05 -13.30
N GLY A 229 12.46 5.11 -13.61
CA GLY A 229 11.88 5.35 -14.95
C GLY A 229 10.58 4.60 -15.24
N ARG A 230 10.04 3.85 -14.26
CA ARG A 230 8.79 3.08 -14.38
C ARG A 230 7.79 3.40 -13.26
N SER A 231 7.90 4.56 -12.63
CA SER A 231 7.05 4.96 -11.50
C SER A 231 5.58 5.03 -11.88
N GLU A 232 5.25 5.61 -13.05
CA GLU A 232 3.87 5.72 -13.52
C GLU A 232 3.24 4.36 -13.80
N ALA A 233 3.94 3.49 -14.55
CA ALA A 233 3.47 2.14 -14.83
C ALA A 233 3.31 1.30 -13.55
N THR A 234 4.18 1.52 -12.55
CA THR A 234 4.08 0.87 -11.24
C THR A 234 2.84 1.33 -10.49
N LYS A 235 2.61 2.64 -10.44
CA LYS A 235 1.45 3.27 -9.78
C LYS A 235 0.13 2.74 -10.34
N VAL A 236 -0.06 2.86 -11.65
CA VAL A 236 -1.28 2.39 -12.35
C VAL A 236 -1.52 0.90 -12.11
N ALA A 237 -0.46 0.08 -12.18
CA ALA A 237 -0.57 -1.35 -11.93
C ALA A 237 -0.98 -1.69 -10.50
N VAL A 238 -0.42 -0.99 -9.50
CA VAL A 238 -0.79 -1.14 -8.10
C VAL A 238 -2.25 -0.75 -7.89
N GLU A 239 -2.67 0.40 -8.42
CA GLU A 239 -4.05 0.88 -8.28
C GLU A 239 -5.05 -0.11 -8.86
N HIS A 240 -4.85 -0.56 -10.11
CA HIS A 240 -5.71 -1.57 -10.72
C HIS A 240 -5.75 -2.87 -9.92
N LEU A 241 -4.61 -3.33 -9.40
CA LEU A 241 -4.59 -4.57 -8.60
C LEU A 241 -5.40 -4.42 -7.30
N VAL A 242 -5.29 -3.27 -6.63
CA VAL A 242 -6.04 -3.03 -5.38
C VAL A 242 -7.52 -2.83 -5.67
N GLU A 243 -7.90 -2.09 -6.71
CA GLU A 243 -9.29 -1.93 -7.14
C GLU A 243 -9.93 -3.26 -7.53
N ASN A 244 -9.20 -4.09 -8.27
CA ASN A 244 -9.65 -5.44 -8.63
C ASN A 244 -9.84 -6.31 -7.37
N ALA A 245 -8.95 -6.19 -6.37
CA ALA A 245 -9.09 -6.88 -5.10
C ALA A 245 -10.31 -6.42 -4.30
N GLU A 246 -10.59 -5.11 -4.26
CA GLU A 246 -11.78 -4.52 -3.65
C GLU A 246 -13.06 -5.00 -4.35
N ALA A 247 -13.02 -5.18 -5.67
CA ALA A 247 -14.08 -5.80 -6.47
C ALA A 247 -14.19 -7.33 -6.30
N GLY A 248 -13.32 -7.95 -5.49
CA GLY A 248 -13.34 -9.38 -5.16
C GLY A 248 -12.53 -10.28 -6.09
N LEU A 249 -11.73 -9.72 -6.99
CA LEU A 249 -10.84 -10.45 -7.90
C LEU A 249 -9.43 -9.87 -7.85
N PRO A 250 -8.57 -10.23 -6.88
CA PRO A 250 -7.22 -9.67 -6.71
C PRO A 250 -6.23 -10.14 -7.79
N PHE A 251 -6.48 -9.78 -9.05
CA PHE A 251 -5.74 -10.18 -10.24
C PHE A 251 -5.25 -8.99 -11.04
N LEU A 252 -4.03 -9.09 -11.59
CA LEU A 252 -3.51 -8.16 -12.58
C LEU A 252 -2.76 -8.91 -13.68
N LEU A 253 -3.04 -8.59 -14.95
CA LEU A 253 -2.26 -9.05 -16.09
C LEU A 253 -1.43 -7.92 -16.68
N VAL A 254 -0.11 -8.10 -16.72
CA VAL A 254 0.85 -7.16 -17.31
C VAL A 254 1.23 -7.62 -18.71
N LEU A 255 0.78 -6.88 -19.72
CA LEU A 255 1.07 -7.14 -21.13
C LEU A 255 2.21 -6.28 -21.67
N GLY A 256 2.91 -6.79 -22.68
CA GLY A 256 3.92 -6.04 -23.41
C GLY A 256 4.85 -6.93 -24.22
N ALA A 257 5.59 -6.33 -25.15
CA ALA A 257 6.55 -7.04 -26.00
C ALA A 257 7.61 -7.81 -25.17
N SER A 258 8.25 -8.79 -25.80
CA SER A 258 9.43 -9.44 -25.21
C SER A 258 10.53 -8.41 -24.95
N GLY A 259 11.23 -8.51 -23.83
CA GLY A 259 12.27 -7.55 -23.45
C GLY A 259 11.79 -6.18 -22.97
N ALA A 260 10.47 -5.88 -22.97
CA ALA A 260 9.95 -4.59 -22.52
C ALA A 260 10.14 -4.29 -21.00
N GLY A 261 10.67 -5.26 -20.24
CA GLY A 261 10.94 -5.12 -18.81
C GLY A 261 9.78 -5.52 -17.89
N LYS A 262 8.79 -6.31 -18.36
CA LYS A 262 7.61 -6.74 -17.57
C LYS A 262 7.99 -7.38 -16.23
N SER A 263 8.89 -8.36 -16.26
CA SER A 263 9.33 -9.07 -15.04
C SER A 263 10.02 -8.12 -14.05
N SER A 264 10.81 -7.15 -14.56
CA SER A 264 11.45 -6.11 -13.73
C SER A 264 10.42 -5.15 -13.14
N LEU A 265 9.43 -4.73 -13.94
CA LEU A 265 8.32 -3.88 -13.48
C LEU A 265 7.55 -4.55 -12.34
N VAL A 266 7.19 -5.83 -12.49
CA VAL A 266 6.49 -6.57 -11.44
C VAL A 266 7.36 -6.71 -10.21
N GLN A 267 8.58 -7.25 -10.35
CA GLN A 267 9.37 -7.65 -9.19
C GLN A 267 10.05 -6.49 -8.46
N ALA A 268 10.51 -5.45 -9.16
CA ALA A 268 11.23 -4.31 -8.56
C ALA A 268 10.39 -3.01 -8.51
N GLY A 269 9.27 -2.95 -9.22
CA GLY A 269 8.32 -1.84 -9.17
C GLY A 269 7.10 -2.17 -8.31
N ILE A 270 6.25 -3.07 -8.79
CA ILE A 270 4.93 -3.35 -8.22
C ILE A 270 5.04 -4.04 -6.86
N LEU A 271 5.81 -5.13 -6.73
CA LEU A 271 5.92 -5.85 -5.46
C LEU A 271 6.43 -4.96 -4.30
N PRO A 272 7.50 -4.14 -4.47
CA PRO A 272 7.92 -3.21 -3.43
C PRO A 272 6.88 -2.12 -3.14
N ALA A 273 6.23 -1.58 -4.17
CA ALA A 273 5.22 -0.52 -4.01
C ALA A 273 3.98 -1.02 -3.25
N LEU A 274 3.54 -2.27 -3.46
CA LEU A 274 2.46 -2.89 -2.68
C LEU A 274 2.81 -3.05 -1.20
N GLY A 275 4.09 -3.23 -0.89
CA GLY A 275 4.59 -3.33 0.48
C GLY A 275 4.74 -1.99 1.18
N ALA A 276 4.54 -0.87 0.50
CA ALA A 276 4.55 0.44 1.13
C ALA A 276 3.32 0.61 2.04
N HIS A 277 3.54 1.17 3.23
CA HIS A 277 2.47 1.39 4.20
C HIS A 277 1.34 2.25 3.62
N GLY A 278 0.10 1.84 3.87
CA GLY A 278 -1.10 2.57 3.43
C GLY A 278 -1.58 2.30 2.00
N VAL A 279 -0.88 1.48 1.22
CA VAL A 279 -1.30 1.15 -0.16
C VAL A 279 -2.49 0.20 -0.19
N VAL A 280 -2.46 -0.84 0.65
CA VAL A 280 -3.57 -1.79 0.83
C VAL A 280 -4.03 -1.75 2.28
N PRO A 281 -5.24 -1.22 2.57
CA PRO A 281 -5.74 -1.12 3.94
C PRO A 281 -5.74 -2.46 4.68
N GLY A 282 -5.26 -2.45 5.92
CA GLY A 282 -5.23 -3.63 6.80
C GLY A 282 -4.16 -4.67 6.48
N VAL A 283 -3.31 -4.48 5.46
CA VAL A 283 -2.23 -5.42 5.15
C VAL A 283 -0.90 -4.88 5.66
N ALA A 284 -0.36 -5.53 6.69
CA ALA A 284 0.92 -5.14 7.30
C ALA A 284 2.13 -5.73 6.56
N ALA A 285 1.97 -6.92 5.98
CA ALA A 285 3.08 -7.61 5.32
C ALA A 285 2.63 -8.46 4.13
N TRP A 286 3.52 -8.54 3.14
CA TRP A 286 3.36 -9.37 1.95
C TRP A 286 4.36 -10.51 1.91
N ARG A 287 3.86 -11.72 1.72
CA ARG A 287 4.63 -12.89 1.32
C ARG A 287 4.64 -12.96 -0.21
N ARG A 288 5.75 -13.36 -0.82
CA ARG A 288 5.97 -13.22 -2.27
C ARG A 288 6.45 -14.54 -2.85
N ALA A 289 5.64 -15.13 -3.71
CA ALA A 289 6.01 -16.27 -4.56
C ALA A 289 6.19 -15.77 -6.00
N VAL A 290 7.33 -16.06 -6.63
CA VAL A 290 7.58 -15.72 -8.03
C VAL A 290 7.88 -16.99 -8.80
N ILE A 291 7.02 -17.33 -9.76
CA ILE A 291 7.10 -18.60 -10.49
C ILE A 291 7.08 -18.35 -12.00
N ARG A 292 7.59 -19.33 -12.74
CA ARG A 292 7.38 -19.47 -14.18
C ARG A 292 6.71 -20.82 -14.44
N PRO A 293 5.69 -20.91 -15.28
CA PRO A 293 5.04 -22.19 -15.57
C PRO A 293 6.01 -23.30 -16.02
N ALA A 294 7.01 -22.97 -16.84
CA ALA A 294 8.07 -23.89 -17.29
C ALA A 294 9.27 -23.97 -16.32
N GLY A 295 9.21 -23.28 -15.17
CA GLY A 295 10.33 -23.15 -14.24
C GLY A 295 10.67 -24.41 -13.45
N HIS A 296 9.88 -25.48 -13.57
CA HIS A 296 10.10 -26.73 -12.86
C HIS A 296 9.78 -27.94 -13.74
N PRO A 297 10.61 -29.01 -13.75
CA PRO A 297 10.40 -30.19 -14.60
C PRO A 297 9.11 -30.96 -14.31
N GLY A 298 8.59 -30.87 -13.08
CA GLY A 298 7.29 -31.40 -12.66
C GLY A 298 6.06 -30.64 -13.21
N GLY A 299 6.26 -29.59 -14.02
CA GLY A 299 5.20 -28.79 -14.61
C GLY A 299 4.72 -27.61 -13.74
N PRO A 300 3.66 -26.91 -14.19
CA PRO A 300 3.26 -25.60 -13.64
C PRO A 300 2.79 -25.66 -12.18
N PHE A 301 2.10 -26.74 -11.78
CA PHE A 301 1.66 -26.92 -10.39
C PHE A 301 2.83 -27.14 -9.44
N MET A 302 3.88 -27.86 -9.89
CA MET A 302 5.09 -28.04 -9.10
C MET A 302 5.90 -26.75 -9.02
N ALA A 303 5.95 -25.96 -10.10
CA ALA A 303 6.56 -24.63 -10.06
C ALA A 303 5.82 -23.70 -9.08
N LEU A 304 4.49 -23.70 -9.10
CA LEU A 304 3.65 -22.96 -8.17
C LEU A 304 3.87 -23.38 -6.71
N ALA A 305 3.79 -24.68 -6.42
CA ALA A 305 4.01 -25.21 -5.07
C ALA A 305 5.41 -24.87 -4.55
N SER A 306 6.45 -25.04 -5.38
CA SER A 306 7.84 -24.73 -5.03
C SER A 306 8.01 -23.25 -4.71
N GLY A 307 7.48 -22.35 -5.55
CA GLY A 307 7.59 -20.91 -5.31
C GLY A 307 6.79 -20.44 -4.09
N ILE A 308 5.67 -21.08 -3.77
CA ILE A 308 4.93 -20.83 -2.52
C ILE A 308 5.75 -21.28 -1.30
N CYS A 309 6.58 -22.31 -1.43
CA CYS A 309 7.42 -22.84 -0.35
C CYS A 309 8.78 -22.13 -0.20
N GLU A 310 9.10 -21.12 -1.01
CA GLU A 310 10.35 -20.36 -0.88
C GLU A 310 10.36 -19.46 0.37
N ASP A 311 11.55 -19.10 0.84
CA ASP A 311 11.77 -18.24 2.02
C ASP A 311 11.06 -16.88 1.94
N SER A 312 10.86 -16.33 0.73
CA SER A 312 10.11 -15.09 0.54
C SER A 312 8.60 -15.25 0.61
N ALA A 313 8.10 -16.48 0.49
CA ALA A 313 6.69 -16.87 0.48
C ALA A 313 6.31 -17.55 1.79
N LEU A 314 6.02 -18.85 1.81
CA LEU A 314 5.53 -19.59 2.96
C LEU A 314 6.37 -20.86 3.16
N PRO A 315 7.63 -20.74 3.64
CA PRO A 315 8.52 -21.88 3.84
C PRO A 315 7.97 -22.88 4.86
N GLU A 316 7.05 -22.45 5.72
CA GLU A 316 6.40 -23.31 6.71
C GLU A 316 5.55 -24.41 6.06
N LEU A 317 5.10 -24.22 4.81
CA LEU A 317 4.39 -25.25 4.04
C LEU A 317 5.31 -26.40 3.59
N ALA A 318 6.63 -26.19 3.56
CA ALA A 318 7.60 -27.24 3.28
C ALA A 318 8.08 -27.99 4.53
N ASN A 319 7.84 -27.44 5.73
CA ASN A 319 8.33 -28.02 6.99
C ASN A 319 7.58 -29.33 7.33
N GLY A 320 8.12 -30.44 6.85
CA GLY A 320 7.61 -31.80 7.11
C GLY A 320 6.65 -32.34 6.04
N GLN A 321 6.44 -31.63 4.93
CA GLN A 321 5.63 -32.10 3.80
C GLN A 321 6.44 -32.16 2.50
N ASP A 322 6.13 -33.14 1.65
CA ASP A 322 6.58 -33.20 0.26
C ASP A 322 5.96 -32.04 -0.52
N VAL A 323 6.76 -31.16 -1.12
CA VAL A 323 6.30 -30.08 -2.02
C VAL A 323 5.39 -30.63 -3.13
N GLY A 324 5.63 -31.88 -3.56
CA GLY A 324 4.77 -32.59 -4.49
C GLY A 324 3.37 -32.88 -3.95
N ALA A 325 3.18 -33.02 -2.64
CA ALA A 325 1.84 -33.15 -2.04
C ALA A 325 1.05 -31.84 -2.17
N LEU A 326 1.70 -30.69 -1.96
CA LEU A 326 1.08 -29.40 -2.21
C LEU A 326 0.76 -29.23 -3.71
N ALA A 327 1.68 -29.59 -4.61
CA ALA A 327 1.43 -29.54 -6.05
C ALA A 327 0.22 -30.38 -6.47
N ARG A 328 0.11 -31.63 -5.97
CA ARG A 328 -1.06 -32.50 -6.22
C ARG A 328 -2.34 -31.92 -5.64
N HIS A 329 -2.28 -31.30 -4.46
CA HIS A 329 -3.42 -30.61 -3.86
C HIS A 329 -3.88 -29.43 -4.73
N LEU A 330 -2.95 -28.59 -5.19
CA LEU A 330 -3.26 -27.46 -6.08
C LEU A 330 -3.85 -27.92 -7.43
N GLU A 331 -3.39 -29.07 -7.95
CA GLU A 331 -3.91 -29.65 -9.20
C GLU A 331 -5.31 -30.27 -9.00
N ALA A 332 -5.59 -30.89 -7.84
CA ALA A 332 -6.86 -31.56 -7.58
C ALA A 332 -7.96 -30.66 -6.97
N ALA A 333 -7.60 -29.73 -6.09
CA ALA A 333 -8.54 -28.92 -5.30
C ALA A 333 -8.83 -27.57 -5.96
N ILE A 334 -9.26 -27.58 -7.23
CA ILE A 334 -9.48 -26.37 -8.03
C ILE A 334 -10.40 -25.34 -7.33
N ALA A 335 -11.40 -25.80 -6.56
CA ALA A 335 -12.35 -24.93 -5.87
C ALA A 335 -11.89 -24.44 -4.47
N ASP A 336 -10.92 -25.11 -3.83
CA ASP A 336 -10.47 -24.79 -2.46
C ASP A 336 -8.94 -24.86 -2.30
N ALA A 337 -8.22 -24.54 -3.38
CA ALA A 337 -6.75 -24.56 -3.42
C ALA A 337 -6.10 -23.63 -2.39
N SER A 338 -6.86 -22.68 -1.82
CA SER A 338 -6.38 -21.68 -0.90
C SER A 338 -6.22 -22.16 0.54
N PHE A 339 -6.88 -23.26 0.94
CA PHE A 339 -6.92 -23.72 2.34
C PHE A 339 -5.54 -23.82 3.02
N PRO A 340 -4.54 -24.53 2.46
CA PRO A 340 -3.24 -24.64 3.13
C PRO A 340 -2.50 -23.30 3.19
N ILE A 341 -2.66 -22.45 2.18
CA ILE A 341 -2.06 -21.11 2.13
C ILE A 341 -2.67 -20.21 3.22
N VAL A 342 -4.00 -20.19 3.34
CA VAL A 342 -4.70 -19.40 4.36
C VAL A 342 -4.32 -19.88 5.75
N ALA A 343 -4.29 -21.20 5.99
CA ALA A 343 -3.86 -21.76 7.27
C ALA A 343 -2.44 -21.33 7.65
N ALA A 344 -1.49 -21.37 6.71
CA ALA A 344 -0.11 -20.92 6.95
C ALA A 344 -0.03 -19.41 7.23
N LEU A 345 -0.75 -18.58 6.47
CA LEU A 345 -0.82 -17.13 6.73
C LEU A 345 -1.39 -16.86 8.12
N THR A 346 -2.50 -17.51 8.48
CA THR A 346 -3.13 -17.38 9.80
C THR A 346 -2.18 -17.82 10.92
N ALA A 347 -1.45 -18.92 10.77
CA ALA A 347 -0.47 -19.35 11.76
C ALA A 347 0.65 -18.31 11.95
N ARG A 348 1.14 -17.71 10.86
CA ARG A 348 2.14 -16.62 10.92
C ARG A 348 1.60 -15.38 11.61
N GLU A 349 0.36 -14.99 11.35
CA GLU A 349 -0.28 -13.87 12.04
C GLU A 349 -0.41 -14.13 13.54
N HIS A 350 -0.81 -15.33 13.95
CA HIS A 350 -0.86 -15.70 15.37
C HIS A 350 0.52 -15.61 16.02
N ALA A 351 1.55 -16.13 15.36
CA ALA A 351 2.92 -16.06 15.87
C ALA A 351 3.45 -14.62 15.95
N ALA A 352 3.12 -13.76 14.98
CA ALA A 352 3.49 -12.34 14.98
C ALA A 352 2.75 -11.57 16.08
N ARG A 353 1.44 -11.81 16.26
CA ARG A 353 0.64 -11.22 17.33
C ARG A 353 1.13 -11.64 18.73
N GLN A 354 1.58 -12.88 18.91
CA GLN A 354 2.17 -13.34 20.18
C GLN A 354 3.49 -12.65 20.54
N LYS A 355 4.20 -12.14 19.53
CA LYS A 355 5.45 -11.41 19.68
C LYS A 355 5.27 -9.91 19.67
N ASP A 356 4.02 -9.46 19.65
CA ASP A 356 3.71 -8.05 19.54
C ASP A 356 4.31 -7.43 18.24
N ASP A 357 4.37 -8.19 17.14
CA ASP A 357 4.89 -7.71 15.84
C ASP A 357 3.76 -7.36 14.83
N LEU A 358 2.50 -7.59 15.18
CA LEU A 358 1.34 -7.42 14.29
C LEU A 358 0.10 -7.04 15.10
N LEU A 359 -0.67 -6.06 14.62
CA LEU A 359 -1.92 -5.66 15.29
C LEU A 359 -3.06 -6.67 15.02
N PRO A 360 -4.11 -6.71 15.86
CA PRO A 360 -5.22 -7.65 15.72
C PRO A 360 -6.04 -7.49 14.43
N PHE A 361 -6.13 -6.27 13.90
CA PHE A 361 -6.84 -5.99 12.64
C PHE A 361 -5.94 -6.08 11.40
N GLU A 362 -4.62 -6.22 11.60
CA GLU A 362 -3.67 -6.35 10.51
C GLU A 362 -3.57 -7.79 10.01
N GLU A 363 -3.35 -7.89 8.71
CA GLU A 363 -3.25 -9.13 7.97
C GLU A 363 -1.89 -9.28 7.28
N ILE A 364 -1.49 -10.55 7.13
CA ILE A 364 -0.42 -10.96 6.23
C ILE A 364 -1.07 -11.62 5.01
N ARG A 365 -0.71 -11.14 3.81
CA ARG A 365 -1.23 -11.67 2.54
C ARG A 365 -0.12 -12.26 1.68
N LEU A 366 -0.51 -13.14 0.75
CA LEU A 366 0.40 -13.72 -0.24
C LEU A 366 0.17 -13.04 -1.60
N ILE A 367 1.25 -12.71 -2.30
CA ILE A 367 1.21 -12.37 -3.71
C ILE A 367 1.98 -13.39 -4.54
N VAL A 368 1.31 -13.96 -5.53
CA VAL A 368 1.84 -14.93 -6.49
C VAL A 368 2.08 -14.22 -7.81
N VAL A 369 3.33 -14.17 -8.24
CA VAL A 369 3.71 -13.68 -9.56
C VAL A 369 3.89 -14.86 -10.50
N VAL A 370 3.04 -14.95 -11.52
CA VAL A 370 3.18 -15.89 -12.64
C VAL A 370 3.86 -15.17 -13.79
N ASP A 371 5.19 -15.22 -13.81
CA ASP A 371 5.98 -14.61 -14.87
C ASP A 371 5.94 -15.49 -16.13
N GLN A 372 5.76 -14.87 -17.30
CA GLN A 372 5.64 -15.56 -18.60
C GLN A 372 4.49 -16.57 -18.62
N LEU A 373 3.27 -16.10 -18.32
CA LEU A 373 2.05 -16.89 -18.42
C LEU A 373 1.88 -17.51 -19.82
N GLU A 374 2.45 -16.89 -20.86
CA GLU A 374 2.42 -17.45 -22.21
C GLU A 374 3.03 -18.85 -22.32
N GLU A 375 3.89 -19.27 -21.38
CA GLU A 375 4.45 -20.62 -21.35
C GLU A 375 3.37 -21.70 -21.26
N LEU A 376 2.21 -21.41 -20.64
CA LEU A 376 1.07 -22.32 -20.63
C LEU A 376 0.53 -22.65 -22.03
N PHE A 377 0.85 -21.82 -23.02
CA PHE A 377 0.39 -21.98 -24.40
C PHE A 377 1.44 -22.63 -25.30
N THR A 378 2.69 -22.72 -24.86
CA THR A 378 3.84 -23.18 -25.65
C THR A 378 4.49 -24.45 -25.12
N LEU A 379 4.24 -24.82 -23.86
CA LEU A 379 4.72 -26.06 -23.26
C LEU A 379 4.12 -27.28 -23.96
N SER A 380 5.00 -28.18 -24.42
CA SER A 380 4.63 -29.40 -25.18
C SER A 380 3.70 -30.33 -24.41
N GLU A 381 3.91 -30.46 -23.11
CA GLU A 381 3.17 -31.31 -22.18
C GLU A 381 1.91 -30.64 -21.60
N MET A 382 1.61 -29.41 -22.02
CA MET A 382 0.44 -28.68 -21.53
C MET A 382 -0.79 -28.97 -22.39
N THR A 383 -1.70 -29.78 -21.86
CA THR A 383 -3.01 -30.00 -22.49
C THR A 383 -3.97 -28.83 -22.18
N PRO A 384 -4.99 -28.58 -23.03
CA PRO A 384 -6.02 -27.57 -22.75
C PRO A 384 -6.68 -27.74 -21.37
N ASP A 385 -6.99 -28.98 -20.96
CA ASP A 385 -7.61 -29.28 -19.67
C ASP A 385 -6.68 -28.95 -18.50
N ARG A 386 -5.40 -29.29 -18.61
CA ARG A 386 -4.41 -28.99 -17.57
C ARG A 386 -4.17 -27.49 -17.43
N ARG A 387 -4.14 -26.78 -18.56
CA ARG A 387 -4.09 -25.31 -18.59
C ARG A 387 -5.31 -24.69 -17.92
N SER A 388 -6.51 -25.13 -18.28
CA SER A 388 -7.76 -24.67 -17.64
C SER A 388 -7.77 -24.95 -16.13
N SER A 389 -7.26 -26.12 -15.72
CA SER A 389 -7.12 -26.48 -14.30
C SER A 389 -6.15 -25.56 -13.56
N PHE A 390 -5.03 -25.18 -14.20
CA PHE A 390 -4.07 -24.25 -13.60
C PHE A 390 -4.67 -22.85 -13.42
N ILE A 391 -5.37 -22.33 -14.43
CA ILE A 391 -6.06 -21.03 -14.35
C ILE A 391 -7.16 -21.06 -13.28
N ALA A 392 -7.94 -22.14 -13.23
CA ALA A 392 -8.97 -22.32 -12.22
C ALA A 392 -8.37 -22.46 -10.81
N CYS A 393 -7.19 -23.08 -10.65
CA CYS A 393 -6.44 -23.07 -9.39
C CYS A 393 -6.03 -21.66 -8.97
N LEU A 394 -5.49 -20.83 -9.88
CA LEU A 394 -5.17 -19.43 -9.56
C LEU A 394 -6.43 -18.66 -9.11
N LYS A 395 -7.56 -18.89 -9.78
CA LYS A 395 -8.87 -18.33 -9.38
C LYS A 395 -9.32 -18.83 -8.00
N GLY A 396 -9.14 -20.10 -7.69
CA GLY A 396 -9.40 -20.70 -6.38
C GLY A 396 -8.51 -20.14 -5.28
N LEU A 397 -7.26 -19.79 -5.57
CA LEU A 397 -6.39 -19.08 -4.61
C LEU A 397 -6.94 -17.68 -4.30
N MET A 398 -7.33 -16.95 -5.35
CA MET A 398 -7.83 -15.57 -5.24
C MET A 398 -9.19 -15.45 -4.54
N SER A 399 -10.03 -16.51 -4.56
CA SER A 399 -11.34 -16.50 -3.90
C SER A 399 -11.24 -16.30 -2.39
N SER A 400 -10.12 -16.67 -1.78
CA SER A 400 -9.83 -16.41 -0.36
C SER A 400 -9.72 -14.94 -0.02
N ARG A 401 -9.47 -14.05 -1.00
CA ARG A 401 -9.09 -12.63 -0.84
C ARG A 401 -7.77 -12.41 -0.07
N ARG A 402 -7.10 -13.49 0.32
CA ARG A 402 -5.82 -13.51 1.04
C ARG A 402 -4.63 -13.73 0.09
N VAL A 403 -4.92 -14.16 -1.14
CA VAL A 403 -3.93 -14.37 -2.21
C VAL A 403 -4.21 -13.43 -3.37
N PHE A 404 -3.19 -12.68 -3.77
CA PHE A 404 -3.19 -11.80 -4.93
C PHE A 404 -2.37 -12.45 -6.03
N VAL A 405 -2.77 -12.26 -7.29
CA VAL A 405 -2.06 -12.84 -8.44
C VAL A 405 -1.69 -11.75 -9.43
N ILE A 406 -0.42 -11.67 -9.80
CA ILE A 406 0.06 -10.88 -10.93
C ILE A 406 0.60 -11.84 -11.98
N ALA A 407 0.06 -11.79 -13.19
CA ALA A 407 0.63 -12.50 -14.32
C ALA A 407 1.35 -11.53 -15.26
N THR A 408 2.47 -11.95 -15.85
CA THR A 408 3.04 -11.26 -17.01
C THR A 408 2.78 -12.10 -18.25
N MET A 409 2.43 -11.45 -19.36
CA MET A 409 2.29 -12.15 -20.63
C MET A 409 2.81 -11.31 -21.80
N ARG A 410 3.37 -11.96 -22.82
CA ARG A 410 3.65 -11.25 -24.08
C ARG A 410 2.38 -10.87 -24.81
N SER A 411 2.37 -9.68 -25.41
CA SER A 411 1.21 -9.13 -26.10
C SER A 411 0.76 -9.94 -27.32
N ASP A 412 1.67 -10.65 -28.00
CA ASP A 412 1.34 -11.54 -29.12
C ASP A 412 0.55 -12.79 -28.69
N TYR A 413 0.58 -13.16 -27.42
CA TYR A 413 -0.21 -14.26 -26.86
C TYR A 413 -1.55 -13.82 -26.27
N TRP A 414 -1.87 -12.52 -26.27
CA TRP A 414 -3.13 -12.00 -25.73
C TRP A 414 -4.37 -12.64 -26.34
N HIS A 415 -4.37 -12.88 -27.65
CA HIS A 415 -5.49 -13.54 -28.35
C HIS A 415 -5.78 -14.95 -27.81
N ARG A 416 -4.77 -15.64 -27.28
CA ARG A 416 -4.90 -16.99 -26.70
C ARG A 416 -5.49 -16.98 -25.29
N ALA A 417 -5.61 -15.82 -24.65
CA ALA A 417 -6.31 -15.70 -23.38
C ALA A 417 -7.79 -16.10 -23.47
N ALA A 418 -8.39 -16.03 -24.67
CA ALA A 418 -9.75 -16.55 -24.91
C ALA A 418 -9.84 -18.09 -24.83
N GLU A 419 -8.70 -18.81 -24.86
CA GLU A 419 -8.65 -20.26 -24.73
C GLU A 419 -8.64 -20.76 -23.27
N ILE A 420 -8.71 -19.85 -22.30
CA ILE A 420 -8.67 -20.13 -20.85
C ILE A 420 -9.85 -19.46 -20.13
N PRO A 421 -10.36 -20.08 -19.03
CA PRO A 421 -11.59 -19.66 -18.35
C PRO A 421 -11.46 -18.43 -17.44
#